data_AF-A0ABD5W7K4-F1
#
_entry.id   AF-A0ABD5W7K4-F1
#
_cell.length_a   1.000
_cell.length_b   1.000
_cell.length_c   1.000
_cell.angle_alpha   90.00
_cell.angle_beta   90.00
_cell.angle_gamma   90.00
#
_symmetry.space_group_name_H-M   'P 1'
#
loop_
_entity.id
_entity.type
_entity.pdbx_description
1 polymer ?
#
loop_
_entity_poly.entity_id
_entity_poly.type
_entity_poly.pdbx_seq_one_letter_code
_entity_poly.pdbx_strand_id
1 'polypeptide(L)'
;MTAGTYYADTVSGITDVNTTDGEVVLGVEDLTIDNEITVEGNHDFTVFVNNSVDINAALTTADTHNATITTIYGADGFGATVSDEFVGSIYAPDLTSTITVDSDLYGAAIAGQVTVQNGKDGRVHFDTALEAKQTVPEDASIVSITYLHITENGIEIR
;
A
#
# COMPACT_ATOMS: atom_id res chain seq x y z
N MET A 1 7.69 -10.33 -6.23
CA MET A 1 6.34 -10.85 -5.89
C MET A 1 5.52 -10.81 -7.15
N THR A 2 4.70 -11.82 -7.42
CA THR A 2 3.81 -11.88 -8.59
C THR A 2 2.36 -11.89 -8.16
N ALA A 3 1.43 -11.76 -9.11
CA ALA A 3 -0.02 -11.81 -8.87
C ALA A 3 -0.41 -12.90 -7.85
N GLY A 4 -1.19 -12.51 -6.84
CA GLY A 4 -1.57 -13.36 -5.72
C GLY A 4 -1.68 -12.63 -4.39
N THR A 5 -2.07 -13.37 -3.36
CA THR A 5 -2.25 -12.86 -1.99
C THR A 5 -1.24 -13.49 -1.04
N TYR A 6 -0.57 -12.66 -0.26
CA TYR A 6 0.52 -13.04 0.63
C TYR A 6 0.25 -12.56 2.05
N TYR A 7 0.70 -13.33 3.04
CA TYR A 7 0.59 -12.98 4.45
C TYR A 7 1.89 -13.32 5.18
N ALA A 8 2.39 -12.42 6.01
CA ALA A 8 3.56 -12.63 6.85
C ALA A 8 3.51 -11.70 8.07
N ASP A 9 4.21 -12.02 9.15
CA ASP A 9 4.30 -11.11 10.29
C ASP A 9 5.18 -9.90 9.93
N THR A 10 6.34 -10.13 9.34
CA THR A 10 7.25 -9.07 8.91
C THR A 10 7.74 -9.34 7.50
N VAL A 11 7.81 -8.28 6.67
CA VAL A 11 8.37 -8.35 5.32
C VAL A 11 9.43 -7.28 5.13
N SER A 12 10.58 -7.70 4.61
CA SER A 12 11.67 -6.84 4.14
C SER A 12 12.38 -7.50 2.97
N GLY A 13 13.28 -6.78 2.29
CA GLY A 13 14.06 -7.36 1.21
C GLY A 13 13.26 -7.64 -0.06
N ILE A 14 12.11 -6.98 -0.27
CA ILE A 14 11.37 -7.06 -1.53
C ILE A 14 12.23 -6.39 -2.60
N THR A 15 12.52 -7.10 -3.69
CA THR A 15 13.32 -6.57 -4.80
C THR A 15 12.50 -6.35 -6.07
N ASP A 16 11.28 -6.87 -6.14
CA ASP A 16 10.49 -6.87 -7.36
C ASP A 16 9.00 -7.09 -7.03
N VAL A 17 8.11 -6.40 -7.74
CA VAL A 17 6.65 -6.57 -7.66
C VAL A 17 6.08 -6.50 -9.07
N ASN A 18 5.43 -7.58 -9.52
CA ASN A 18 4.86 -7.68 -10.85
C ASN A 18 3.35 -7.98 -10.78
N THR A 19 2.57 -7.02 -11.27
CA THR A 19 1.11 -7.00 -11.33
C THR A 19 0.59 -7.25 -12.76
N THR A 20 1.43 -7.70 -13.70
CA THR A 20 1.06 -7.87 -15.11
C THR A 20 -0.09 -8.85 -15.29
N ASP A 21 -0.01 -9.99 -14.60
CA ASP A 21 -0.99 -11.08 -14.71
C ASP A 21 -2.14 -10.97 -13.70
N GLY A 22 -2.16 -9.92 -12.88
CA GLY A 22 -3.20 -9.67 -11.88
C GLY A 22 -2.69 -8.91 -10.66
N GLU A 23 -3.59 -8.67 -9.70
CA GLU A 23 -3.31 -7.92 -8.48
C GLU A 23 -2.34 -8.65 -7.56
N VAL A 24 -1.52 -7.88 -6.84
CA VAL A 24 -0.68 -8.34 -5.74
C VAL A 24 -1.22 -7.78 -4.45
N VAL A 25 -1.61 -8.66 -3.52
CA VAL A 25 -2.12 -8.27 -2.21
C VAL A 25 -1.18 -8.80 -1.12
N LEU A 26 -0.70 -7.91 -0.24
CA LEU A 26 0.15 -8.27 0.89
C LEU A 26 -0.50 -7.85 2.21
N GLY A 27 -0.74 -8.80 3.12
CA GLY A 27 -1.08 -8.51 4.51
C GLY A 27 0.12 -8.73 5.44
N VAL A 28 0.48 -7.75 6.25
CA VAL A 28 1.66 -7.81 7.12
C VAL A 28 1.49 -7.05 8.43
N GLU A 29 2.21 -7.44 9.49
CA GLU A 29 2.27 -6.62 10.71
C GLU A 29 3.21 -5.42 10.50
N ASP A 30 4.44 -5.69 10.04
CA ASP A 30 5.48 -4.70 9.78
C ASP A 30 6.11 -4.84 8.39
N LEU A 31 6.20 -3.74 7.64
CA LEU A 31 6.81 -3.70 6.31
C LEU A 31 8.03 -2.78 6.30
N THR A 32 9.13 -3.27 5.72
CA THR A 32 10.29 -2.44 5.39
C THR A 32 10.57 -2.54 3.90
N ILE A 33 10.64 -1.39 3.22
CA ILE A 33 11.16 -1.28 1.86
C ILE A 33 12.59 -0.75 1.97
N ASP A 34 13.56 -1.64 1.79
CA ASP A 34 14.99 -1.39 1.93
C ASP A 34 15.76 -1.54 0.60
N ASN A 35 15.08 -1.94 -0.46
CA ASN A 35 15.60 -2.02 -1.82
C ASN A 35 14.71 -1.19 -2.74
N GLU A 36 15.31 -0.68 -3.82
CA GLU A 36 14.56 -0.01 -4.88
C GLU A 36 13.61 -1.00 -5.57
N ILE A 37 12.35 -0.61 -5.71
CA ILE A 37 11.30 -1.41 -6.35
C ILE A 37 10.61 -0.54 -7.39
N THR A 38 10.47 -1.08 -8.60
CA THR A 38 9.52 -0.59 -9.59
C THR A 38 8.38 -1.60 -9.70
N VAL A 39 7.15 -1.19 -9.38
CA VAL A 39 5.97 -2.03 -9.58
C VAL A 39 5.70 -2.11 -11.08
N GLU A 40 5.83 -3.32 -11.63
CA GLU A 40 5.55 -3.62 -13.04
C GLU A 40 4.08 -4.01 -13.23
N GLY A 41 3.51 -3.69 -14.39
CA GLY A 41 2.13 -4.02 -14.74
C GLY A 41 1.14 -2.89 -14.44
N ASN A 42 -0.13 -3.14 -14.76
CA ASN A 42 -1.22 -2.15 -14.68
C ASN A 42 -2.31 -2.52 -13.65
N HIS A 43 -2.12 -3.61 -12.89
CA HIS A 43 -3.05 -3.98 -11.82
C HIS A 43 -2.51 -3.49 -10.47
N ASP A 44 -3.35 -3.57 -9.44
CA ASP A 44 -3.05 -2.95 -8.16
C ASP A 44 -2.02 -3.77 -7.35
N PHE A 45 -1.12 -3.05 -6.69
CA PHE A 45 -0.31 -3.53 -5.57
C PHE A 45 -0.90 -2.97 -4.28
N THR A 46 -1.66 -3.81 -3.57
CA THR A 46 -2.34 -3.44 -2.33
C THR A 46 -1.63 -4.05 -1.13
N VAL A 47 -1.31 -3.23 -0.13
CA VAL A 47 -0.68 -3.66 1.10
C VAL A 47 -1.58 -3.30 2.28
N PHE A 48 -1.88 -4.27 3.14
CA PHE A 48 -2.53 -4.06 4.44
C PHE A 48 -1.48 -4.24 5.54
N VAL A 49 -1.31 -3.22 6.37
CA VAL A 49 -0.27 -3.18 7.41
C VAL A 49 -0.87 -2.91 8.76
N ASN A 50 -0.59 -3.78 9.74
CA ASN A 50 -1.19 -3.67 11.06
C ASN A 50 -0.46 -2.66 11.97
N ASN A 51 0.88 -2.61 11.91
CA ASN A 51 1.67 -1.81 12.84
C ASN A 51 2.47 -0.71 12.12
N SER A 52 3.45 -1.05 11.29
CA SER A 52 4.33 -0.03 10.73
C SER A 52 4.88 -0.28 9.32
N VAL A 53 5.16 0.82 8.62
CA VAL A 53 5.85 0.84 7.31
C VAL A 53 7.04 1.77 7.36
N ASP A 54 8.21 1.26 7.00
CA ASP A 54 9.40 2.07 6.74
C ASP A 54 9.81 1.96 5.26
N ILE A 55 9.65 3.05 4.51
CA ILE A 55 10.09 3.17 3.11
C ILE A 55 11.45 3.87 3.10
N ASN A 56 12.52 3.07 3.10
CA ASN A 56 13.92 3.53 3.16
C ASN A 56 14.61 3.54 1.79
N ALA A 57 13.95 3.00 0.77
CA ALA A 57 14.40 2.97 -0.61
C ALA A 57 13.21 3.25 -1.54
N ALA A 58 13.50 3.70 -2.76
CA ALA A 58 12.47 4.12 -3.70
C ALA A 58 11.47 2.99 -4.04
N LEU A 59 10.17 3.28 -3.89
CA LEU A 59 9.06 2.43 -4.32
C LEU A 59 8.24 3.19 -5.36
N THR A 60 8.49 2.87 -6.62
CA THR A 60 7.94 3.57 -7.79
C THR A 60 7.07 2.64 -8.62
N THR A 61 6.44 3.20 -9.64
CA THR A 61 5.64 2.48 -10.64
C THR A 61 6.28 2.66 -12.00
N ALA A 62 6.13 1.67 -12.90
CA ALA A 62 6.69 1.74 -14.25
C ALA A 62 6.25 2.99 -15.04
N ASP A 63 5.03 3.47 -14.78
CA ASP A 63 4.62 4.84 -15.09
C ASP A 63 4.75 5.69 -13.83
N THR A 64 5.78 6.55 -13.77
CA THR A 64 6.15 7.33 -12.57
C THR A 64 5.09 8.35 -12.13
N HIS A 65 3.99 8.51 -12.89
CA HIS A 65 2.88 9.41 -12.57
C HIS A 65 1.57 8.63 -12.34
N ASN A 66 1.68 7.38 -11.86
CA ASN A 66 0.51 6.58 -11.56
C ASN A 66 0.50 6.12 -10.10
N ALA A 67 0.23 7.06 -9.20
CA ALA A 67 0.03 6.79 -7.77
C ALA A 67 -1.18 5.88 -7.47
N THR A 68 -1.97 5.47 -8.46
CA THR A 68 -3.16 4.64 -8.24
C THR A 68 -2.85 3.15 -8.11
N ILE A 69 -1.67 2.71 -8.59
CA ILE A 69 -1.24 1.30 -8.61
C ILE A 69 -0.92 0.81 -7.19
N THR A 70 -0.17 1.61 -6.41
CA THR A 70 0.29 1.21 -5.08
C THR A 70 -0.57 1.84 -4.01
N THR A 71 -1.20 1.03 -3.16
CA THR A 71 -1.97 1.52 -2.01
C THR A 71 -1.58 0.76 -0.74
N ILE A 72 -1.24 1.51 0.30
CA ILE A 72 -0.94 1.01 1.65
C ILE A 72 -2.08 1.39 2.59
N TYR A 73 -2.75 0.39 3.15
CA TYR A 73 -3.77 0.52 4.17
C TYR A 73 -3.18 0.23 5.54
N GLY A 74 -3.17 1.23 6.43
CA GLY A 74 -2.75 1.06 7.83
C GLY A 74 -3.94 0.80 8.75
N ALA A 75 -3.74 -0.07 9.76
CA ALA A 75 -4.70 -0.26 10.84
C ALA A 75 -4.66 0.87 11.88
N ASP A 76 -5.39 0.70 12.98
CA ASP A 76 -5.44 1.68 14.08
C ASP A 76 -4.06 1.81 14.76
N GLY A 77 -3.61 3.04 15.00
CA GLY A 77 -2.28 3.29 15.58
C GLY A 77 -1.10 3.06 14.63
N PHE A 78 -1.37 2.92 13.34
CA PHE A 78 -0.37 2.71 12.29
C PHE A 78 0.69 3.82 12.22
N GLY A 79 1.95 3.44 12.02
CA GLY A 79 3.05 4.36 11.77
C GLY A 79 3.68 4.17 10.40
N ALA A 80 3.85 5.25 9.63
CA ALA A 80 4.64 5.23 8.40
C ALA A 80 5.78 6.25 8.42
N THR A 81 6.94 5.85 7.90
CA THR A 81 8.06 6.73 7.56
C THR A 81 8.40 6.60 6.08
N VAL A 82 8.36 7.71 5.34
CA VAL A 82 8.77 7.80 3.94
C VAL A 82 10.10 8.55 3.87
N SER A 83 11.20 7.79 3.85
CA SER A 83 12.57 8.29 3.85
C SER A 83 13.21 8.40 2.46
N ASP A 84 12.54 7.87 1.43
CA ASP A 84 12.92 7.91 0.02
C ASP A 84 11.65 8.04 -0.86
N GLU A 85 11.81 8.10 -2.18
CA GLU A 85 10.71 8.29 -3.14
C GLU A 85 9.62 7.21 -3.02
N PHE A 86 8.36 7.63 -2.86
CA PHE A 86 7.21 6.74 -2.87
C PHE A 86 6.15 7.24 -3.84
N VAL A 87 5.76 6.40 -4.81
CA VAL A 87 4.66 6.64 -5.74
C VAL A 87 3.48 5.76 -5.36
N GLY A 88 2.43 6.35 -4.81
CA GLY A 88 1.28 5.62 -4.31
C GLY A 88 0.43 6.40 -3.31
N SER A 89 -0.44 5.69 -2.61
CA SER A 89 -1.21 6.25 -1.51
C SER A 89 -1.02 5.49 -0.21
N ILE A 90 -1.00 6.22 0.91
CA ILE A 90 -1.02 5.68 2.27
C ILE A 90 -2.31 6.14 2.94
N TYR A 91 -3.16 5.20 3.35
CA TYR A 91 -4.45 5.45 3.99
C TYR A 91 -4.52 4.75 5.35
N ALA A 92 -4.51 5.55 6.41
CA ALA A 92 -4.61 5.10 7.80
C ALA A 92 -5.39 6.16 8.61
N PRO A 93 -6.71 6.30 8.39
CA PRO A 93 -7.49 7.47 8.81
C PRO A 93 -7.64 7.61 10.33
N ASP A 94 -7.32 6.57 11.10
CA ASP A 94 -7.39 6.61 12.56
C ASP A 94 -6.60 7.81 13.13
N LEU A 95 -7.16 8.42 14.18
CA LEU A 95 -6.62 9.65 14.78
C LEU A 95 -5.27 9.46 15.47
N THR A 96 -4.91 8.21 15.80
CA THR A 96 -3.62 7.88 16.43
C THR A 96 -2.56 7.47 15.42
N SER A 97 -2.94 7.22 14.17
CA SER A 97 -2.03 6.89 13.09
C SER A 97 -1.20 8.10 12.65
N THR A 98 0.07 7.85 12.35
CA THR A 98 1.04 8.89 11.99
C THR A 98 1.77 8.55 10.70
N ILE A 99 1.95 9.55 9.84
CA ILE A 99 2.77 9.45 8.63
C ILE A 99 3.82 10.55 8.67
N THR A 100 5.10 10.17 8.58
CA THR A 100 6.23 11.09 8.47
C THR A 100 6.80 11.01 7.06
N VAL A 101 6.88 12.15 6.37
CA VAL A 101 7.44 12.28 5.02
C VAL A 101 8.73 13.08 5.11
N ASP A 102 9.86 12.39 4.95
CA ASP A 102 11.19 12.98 4.95
C ASP A 102 11.73 13.22 3.53
N SER A 103 11.17 12.57 2.51
CA SER A 103 11.54 12.69 1.09
C SER A 103 10.29 12.96 0.21
N ASP A 104 10.25 12.44 -1.01
CA ASP A 104 9.16 12.70 -1.96
C ASP A 104 8.07 11.63 -1.90
N LEU A 105 6.84 12.05 -1.61
CA LEU A 105 5.63 11.25 -1.78
C LEU A 105 4.85 11.78 -2.98
N TYR A 106 4.68 10.96 -4.02
CA TYR A 106 3.84 11.23 -5.18
C TYR A 106 2.52 10.48 -5.02
N GLY A 107 1.47 11.22 -4.69
CA GLY A 107 0.13 10.67 -4.48
C GLY A 107 -0.57 11.29 -3.27
N ALA A 108 -0.97 10.44 -2.31
CA ALA A 108 -1.75 10.89 -1.14
C ALA A 108 -1.32 10.21 0.16
N ALA A 109 -1.38 10.97 1.26
CA ALA A 109 -1.21 10.48 2.63
C ALA A 109 -2.40 10.94 3.47
N ILE A 110 -3.12 10.00 4.08
CA ILE A 110 -4.29 10.25 4.92
C ILE A 110 -4.05 9.56 6.26
N ALA A 111 -3.90 10.35 7.32
CA ALA A 111 -3.78 9.86 8.69
C ALA A 111 -4.23 10.91 9.71
N GLY A 112 -4.40 10.49 10.97
CA GLY A 112 -4.65 11.38 12.10
C GLY A 112 -3.61 12.51 12.20
N GLN A 113 -2.35 12.20 11.88
CA GLN A 113 -1.29 13.19 11.75
C GLN A 113 -0.37 12.88 10.56
N VAL A 114 -0.13 13.88 9.70
CA VAL A 114 0.89 13.84 8.66
C VAL A 114 1.94 14.93 8.94
N THR A 115 3.20 14.52 9.08
CA THR A 115 4.34 15.42 9.30
C THR A 115 5.25 15.40 8.09
N VAL A 116 5.49 16.57 7.48
CA VAL A 116 6.45 16.71 6.37
C VAL A 116 7.71 17.40 6.90
N GLN A 117 8.84 16.71 6.90
CA GLN A 117 10.09 17.23 7.45
C GLN A 117 10.90 18.00 6.40
N ASN A 118 11.28 19.24 6.73
CA ASN A 118 12.11 20.09 5.87
C ASN A 118 13.61 19.72 5.86
N GLY A 119 14.05 18.70 6.62
CA GLY A 119 15.47 18.37 6.79
C GLY A 119 16.13 17.65 5.61
N LYS A 120 15.33 16.96 4.78
CA LYS A 120 15.74 16.21 3.59
C LYS A 120 14.91 16.59 2.35
N ASP A 121 14.35 17.80 2.33
CA ASP A 121 13.44 18.29 1.29
C ASP A 121 12.12 17.50 1.18
N GLY A 122 11.54 17.06 2.31
CA GLY A 122 10.26 16.35 2.34
C GLY A 122 9.17 17.08 1.55
N ARG A 123 8.54 16.40 0.59
CA ARG A 123 7.55 16.95 -0.34
C ARG A 123 6.42 15.95 -0.55
N VAL A 124 5.20 16.49 -0.64
CA VAL A 124 4.03 15.73 -1.08
C VAL A 124 3.56 16.34 -2.38
N HIS A 125 3.61 15.56 -3.45
CA HIS A 125 3.13 15.92 -4.78
C HIS A 125 1.78 15.26 -5.00
N PHE A 126 0.74 16.08 -5.14
CA PHE A 126 -0.58 15.56 -5.47
C PHE A 126 -0.58 15.06 -6.92
N ASP A 127 -0.91 13.78 -7.10
CA ASP A 127 -1.08 13.17 -8.41
C ASP A 127 -2.54 13.29 -8.86
N THR A 128 -2.78 13.94 -9.99
CA THR A 128 -4.13 14.14 -10.54
C THR A 128 -4.81 12.84 -10.94
N ALA A 129 -4.07 11.74 -11.12
CA ALA A 129 -4.63 10.40 -11.31
C ALA A 129 -5.51 9.96 -10.13
N LEU A 130 -5.33 10.56 -8.94
CA LEU A 130 -6.14 10.31 -7.75
C LEU A 130 -7.46 11.11 -7.70
N GLU A 131 -7.69 12.09 -8.59
CA GLU A 131 -8.90 12.94 -8.56
C GLU A 131 -10.22 12.14 -8.69
N ALA A 132 -10.17 10.96 -9.33
CA ALA A 132 -11.34 10.11 -9.54
C ALA A 132 -11.49 8.96 -8.51
N LYS A 133 -10.51 8.75 -7.61
CA LYS A 133 -10.58 7.70 -6.59
C LYS A 133 -11.29 8.24 -5.33
N GLN A 134 -12.46 7.68 -5.02
CA GLN A 134 -13.12 7.85 -3.72
C GLN A 134 -12.55 6.83 -2.75
N THR A 135 -11.75 7.27 -1.78
CA THR A 135 -11.37 6.41 -0.65
C THR A 135 -12.58 6.21 0.24
N VAL A 136 -12.95 4.96 0.46
CA VAL A 136 -14.13 4.56 1.23
C VAL A 136 -14.04 5.17 2.64
N PRO A 137 -15.01 6.00 3.08
CA PRO A 137 -14.97 6.63 4.38
C PRO A 137 -15.24 5.60 5.51
N GLU A 138 -14.77 5.89 6.73
CA GLU A 138 -14.87 5.00 7.91
C GLU A 138 -16.28 4.46 8.20
N ASP A 139 -17.31 5.23 7.84
CA ASP A 139 -18.73 4.93 8.04
C ASP A 139 -19.33 4.04 6.95
N ALA A 140 -18.56 3.66 5.94
CA ALA A 140 -18.95 2.60 5.02
C ALA A 140 -18.81 1.25 5.71
N SER A 141 -19.94 0.69 6.13
CA SER A 141 -20.07 -0.69 6.61
C SER A 141 -19.56 -1.68 5.55
N ILE A 142 -18.27 -2.03 5.60
CA ILE A 142 -17.76 -3.26 4.99
C ILE A 142 -18.39 -4.40 5.79
N VAL A 143 -19.41 -5.02 5.22
CA VAL A 143 -20.01 -6.23 5.79
C VAL A 143 -18.91 -7.29 5.86
N SER A 144 -18.45 -7.58 7.07
CA SER A 144 -17.50 -8.66 7.32
C SER A 144 -18.16 -9.99 6.94
N ILE A 145 -17.74 -10.57 5.80
CA ILE A 145 -18.15 -11.92 5.42
C ILE A 145 -17.49 -12.87 6.42
N THR A 146 -18.20 -13.25 7.47
CA THR A 146 -17.63 -14.06 8.56
C THR A 146 -17.49 -15.54 8.19
N TYR A 147 -18.03 -16.01 7.07
CA TYR A 147 -17.89 -17.41 6.65
C TYR A 147 -17.94 -17.55 5.12
N LEU A 148 -16.83 -17.95 4.51
CA LEU A 148 -16.81 -18.50 3.15
C LEU A 148 -16.86 -20.03 3.25
N HIS A 149 -18.03 -20.63 2.99
CA HIS A 149 -18.17 -22.08 2.88
C HIS A 149 -17.96 -22.48 1.42
N ILE A 150 -16.74 -22.88 1.05
CA ILE A 150 -16.47 -23.42 -0.28
C ILE A 150 -16.86 -24.91 -0.27
N THR A 151 -17.86 -25.29 -1.08
CA THR A 151 -18.20 -26.69 -1.33
C THR A 151 -17.64 -27.09 -2.69
N GLU A 152 -16.67 -27.99 -2.74
CA GLU A 152 -16.18 -28.57 -4.00
C GLU A 152 -17.20 -29.56 -4.55
N ASN A 153 -17.70 -29.30 -5.76
CA ASN A 153 -18.39 -30.32 -6.56
C ASN A 153 -17.38 -30.97 -7.50
N GLY A 154 -16.94 -32.20 -7.18
CA GLY A 154 -16.12 -33.00 -8.08
C GLY A 154 -16.93 -33.44 -9.30
N ILE A 155 -16.42 -33.14 -10.50
CA ILE A 155 -16.96 -33.65 -11.76
C ILE A 155 -16.23 -34.96 -12.07
N GLU A 156 -16.95 -36.09 -12.10
CA GLU A 156 -16.44 -37.34 -12.65
C GLU A 156 -16.31 -37.21 -14.18
N ILE A 157 -15.09 -37.37 -14.69
CA ILE A 157 -14.83 -37.51 -16.11
C ILE A 157 -14.98 -38.99 -16.49
N ARG A 158 -15.89 -39.28 -17.43
CA ARG A 158 -16.07 -40.61 -18.03
C ARG A 158 -15.10 -40.87 -19.16
#